data_AF-A0A811S371-F1
#
_entry.id   AF-A0A811S371-F1
#
_cell.length_a   1.000
_cell.length_b   1.000
_cell.length_c   1.000
_cell.angle_alpha   90.00
_cell.angle_beta   90.00
_cell.angle_gamma   90.00
#
_symmetry.space_group_name_H-M   'P 1'
#
loop_
_entity.id
_entity.type
_entity.pdbx_description
1 polymer ?
#
loop_
_entity_poly.entity_id
_entity_poly.type
_entity_poly.pdbx_seq_one_letter_code
_entity_poly.pdbx_strand_id
1 'polypeptide(L)'
;MVISLPGHCSSDSTCQSNLLCDGTAFMLNDMASRGVIDREKLDSFYLPMYGPSDKEPREIIQDEGSFMINKILARDVISDMDKKKTP
;
A
#
# COMPACT_ATOMS: atom_id res chain seq x y z
N MET A 1 -20.69 -9.45 -2.63
CA MET A 1 -19.25 -9.62 -2.87
C MET A 1 -18.49 -8.99 -1.71
N VAL A 2 -17.40 -9.60 -1.26
CA VAL A 2 -16.51 -9.03 -0.23
C VAL A 2 -15.11 -9.01 -0.82
N ILE A 3 -14.46 -7.85 -0.80
CA ILE A 3 -13.11 -7.64 -1.32
C ILE A 3 -12.26 -7.08 -0.17
N SER A 4 -11.01 -7.54 -0.06
CA SER A 4 -10.03 -7.01 0.87
C SER A 4 -8.76 -6.71 0.10
N LEU A 5 -8.34 -5.45 0.15
CA LEU A 5 -7.18 -4.93 -0.60
C LEU A 5 -6.24 -4.24 0.39
N PRO A 6 -4.92 -4.35 0.21
CA PRO A 6 -3.98 -3.45 0.85
C PRO A 6 -4.25 -2.04 0.32
N GLY A 7 -4.30 -1.04 1.20
CA GLY A 7 -4.55 0.36 0.84
C GLY A 7 -3.77 1.30 1.73
N HIS A 8 -3.87 2.61 1.46
CA HIS A 8 -3.29 3.65 2.32
C HIS A 8 -4.38 4.55 2.92
N CYS A 9 -4.15 5.01 4.14
CA CYS A 9 -5.10 5.83 4.90
C CYS A 9 -4.61 7.28 5.02
N SER A 10 -4.52 8.06 3.93
CA SER A 10 -4.44 9.53 4.06
C SER A 10 -4.61 10.27 2.73
N SER A 11 -5.27 11.43 2.80
CA SER A 11 -5.30 12.49 1.78
C SER A 11 -4.06 13.41 1.80
N ASP A 12 -3.18 13.25 2.79
CA ASP A 12 -1.91 13.95 2.88
C ASP A 12 -0.77 13.06 2.37
N SER A 13 0.10 13.67 1.57
CA SER A 13 1.19 13.08 0.76
C SER A 13 2.32 12.38 1.54
N THR A 14 2.11 12.07 2.82
CA THR A 14 3.13 11.56 3.73
C THR A 14 2.69 10.35 4.56
N CYS A 15 1.70 9.57 4.09
CA CYS A 15 1.55 8.18 4.55
C CYS A 15 2.73 7.32 4.07
N GLN A 16 3.89 7.59 4.66
CA GLN A 16 5.06 6.74 4.67
C GLN A 16 4.73 5.53 5.54
N SER A 17 4.10 4.53 4.94
CA SER A 17 4.42 3.14 5.19
C SER A 17 3.43 2.26 4.45
N ASN A 18 3.65 2.11 3.15
CA ASN A 18 3.58 0.74 2.64
C ASN A 18 4.80 0.04 3.24
N LEU A 19 4.70 -0.45 4.49
CA LEU A 19 5.81 -1.14 5.19
C LEU A 19 6.45 -2.21 4.28
N LEU A 20 5.62 -2.81 3.41
CA LEU A 20 6.03 -3.75 2.38
C LEU A 20 6.85 -3.10 1.25
N CYS A 21 6.42 -1.95 0.71
CA CYS A 21 7.16 -1.26 -0.35
C CYS A 21 8.45 -0.63 0.16
N ASP A 22 8.44 -0.01 1.35
CA ASP A 22 9.63 0.65 1.91
C ASP A 22 10.73 -0.37 2.24
N GLY A 23 10.37 -1.51 2.85
CA GLY A 23 11.30 -2.59 3.13
C GLY A 23 11.86 -3.23 1.85
N THR A 24 11.00 -3.47 0.86
CA THR A 24 11.42 -4.07 -0.42
C THR A 24 12.32 -3.12 -1.20
N ALA A 25 12.00 -1.83 -1.26
CA ALA A 25 12.82 -0.82 -1.92
C ALA A 25 14.21 -0.71 -1.27
N PHE A 26 14.27 -0.72 0.07
CA PHE A 26 15.55 -0.71 0.79
C PHE A 26 16.41 -1.94 0.45
N MET A 27 15.82 -3.14 0.48
CA MET A 27 16.55 -4.38 0.17
C MET A 27 17.04 -4.41 -1.27
N LEU A 28 16.21 -3.99 -2.23
CA LEU A 28 16.60 -3.91 -3.64
C LEU A 28 17.74 -2.90 -3.84
N ASN A 29 17.70 -1.75 -3.18
CA ASN A 29 18.75 -0.76 -3.25
C ASN A 29 20.07 -1.28 -2.66
N ASP A 30 20.03 -1.94 -1.49
CA ASP A 30 21.21 -2.59 -0.89
C ASP A 30 21.80 -3.64 -1.84
N MET A 31 20.98 -4.50 -2.45
CA MET A 31 21.44 -5.49 -3.43
C MET A 31 22.05 -4.85 -4.68
N ALA A 32 21.50 -3.74 -5.17
CA ALA A 32 22.07 -2.99 -6.29
C ALA A 32 23.42 -2.34 -5.92
N SER A 33 23.53 -1.78 -4.72
CA SER A 33 24.79 -1.20 -4.21
C SER A 33 25.93 -2.23 -4.08
N ARG A 34 25.57 -3.48 -3.80
CA ARG A 34 26.50 -4.62 -3.72
C ARG A 34 26.79 -5.26 -5.08
N GLY A 35 26.16 -4.79 -6.15
CA GLY A 35 26.29 -5.35 -7.51
C GLY A 35 25.64 -6.73 -7.68
N VAL A 36 24.75 -7.14 -6.78
CA VAL A 36 23.98 -8.41 -6.90
C VAL A 36 22.91 -8.28 -7.98
N ILE A 37 22.35 -7.08 -8.14
CA ILE A 37 21.41 -6.74 -9.21
C ILE A 37 21.89 -5.50 -9.95
N ASP A 38 21.49 -5.40 -11.22
CA ASP A 38 21.81 -4.27 -12.07
C ASP A 38 21.02 -3.02 -11.65
N ARG A 39 21.72 -1.90 -11.52
CA ARG A 39 21.12 -0.64 -11.06
C ARG A 39 20.21 0.01 -12.10
N GLU A 40 20.56 -0.03 -13.38
CA GLU A 40 19.71 0.52 -14.44
C GLU A 40 18.40 -0.27 -14.58
N LYS A 41 18.46 -1.59 -14.36
CA LYS A 41 17.26 -2.44 -14.28
C LYS A 41 16.42 -2.14 -13.05
N LEU A 42 17.03 -1.85 -11.91
CA LEU A 42 16.28 -1.45 -10.71
C LEU A 42 15.61 -0.08 -10.90
N ASP A 43 16.34 0.89 -11.47
CA ASP A 43 15.84 2.24 -11.70
C ASP A 43 14.68 2.27 -12.72
N SER A 44 14.63 1.32 -13.65
CA SER A 44 13.53 1.13 -14.61
C SER A 44 12.42 0.20 -14.11
N PHE A 45 12.60 -0.46 -12.97
CA PHE A 45 11.63 -1.40 -12.42
C PHE A 45 10.52 -0.66 -11.66
N TYR A 46 9.27 -0.90 -12.07
CA TYR A 46 8.08 -0.44 -11.35
C TYR A 46 7.42 -1.60 -10.60
N LEU A 47 7.17 -1.42 -9.31
CA LEU A 47 6.48 -2.44 -8.50
C LEU A 47 4.98 -2.44 -8.88
N PRO A 48 4.41 -3.55 -9.38
CA PRO A 48 3.01 -3.61 -9.81
C PRO A 48 2.06 -3.78 -8.61
N MET A 49 2.20 -2.89 -7.62
CA MET A 49 1.38 -2.87 -6.42
C MET A 49 0.81 -1.47 -6.26
N TYR A 50 -0.51 -1.39 -6.30
CA TYR A 50 -1.26 -0.17 -6.03
C TYR A 50 -2.07 -0.37 -4.76
N GLY A 51 -1.75 0.40 -3.73
CA GLY A 51 -2.61 0.52 -2.56
C GLY A 51 -3.51 1.73 -2.75
N PRO A 52 -4.81 1.58 -3.04
CA PRO A 52 -5.70 2.71 -3.23
C PRO A 52 -6.03 3.40 -1.90
N SER A 53 -6.49 4.65 -1.98
CA SER A 53 -7.14 5.32 -0.84
C SER A 53 -8.52 4.72 -0.58
N ASP A 54 -9.18 5.07 0.52
CA ASP A 54 -10.55 4.64 0.78
C ASP A 54 -11.59 5.33 -0.13
N LYS A 55 -11.20 6.40 -0.84
CA LYS A 55 -12.06 7.18 -1.74
C LYS A 55 -12.08 6.62 -3.16
N GLU A 56 -10.91 6.31 -3.71
CA GLU A 56 -10.74 5.81 -5.08
C GLU A 56 -11.63 4.59 -5.42
N PRO A 57 -11.69 3.51 -4.61
CA PRO A 57 -12.53 2.38 -4.94
C PRO A 57 -14.02 2.74 -4.88
N ARG A 58 -14.41 3.77 -4.11
CA ARG A 58 -15.81 4.23 -4.09
C ARG A 58 -16.17 4.91 -5.40
N GLU A 59 -15.30 5.79 -5.88
CA GLU A 59 -15.48 6.50 -7.15
C GLU A 59 -15.54 5.51 -8.32
N ILE A 60 -14.60 4.56 -8.38
CA ILE A 60 -14.57 3.54 -9.44
C ILE A 60 -15.84 2.68 -9.44
N ILE A 61 -16.30 2.22 -8.28
CA ILE A 61 -17.51 1.39 -8.18
C ILE A 61 -18.76 2.19 -8.56
N GLN A 62 -18.82 3.47 -8.18
CA GLN A 62 -19.94 4.34 -8.53
C GLN A 62 -19.99 4.68 -10.02
N ASP A 63 -18.83 4.95 -10.63
CA ASP A 63 -18.71 5.24 -12.06
C ASP A 63 -19.03 4.01 -12.93
N GLU A 64 -18.61 2.82 -12.50
CA GLU A 64 -18.91 1.57 -13.20
C GLU A 64 -20.39 1.16 -13.08
N GLY A 65 -20.99 1.31 -11.89
CA GLY A 65 -22.44 1.23 -11.70
C GLY A 65 -23.07 -0.16 -11.61
N SER A 66 -22.32 -1.26 -11.78
CA SER A 66 -22.86 -2.63 -11.64
C SER A 66 -23.03 -3.07 -10.19
N PHE A 67 -22.34 -2.40 -9.25
CA PHE A 67 -22.33 -2.78 -7.84
C PHE A 67 -22.75 -1.63 -6.92
N MET A 68 -23.44 -1.98 -5.84
CA MET A 68 -23.76 -1.05 -4.75
C MET A 68 -22.87 -1.34 -3.54
N ILE A 69 -22.33 -0.28 -2.93
CA ILE A 69 -21.45 -0.38 -1.76
C ILE A 69 -22.29 -0.50 -0.49
N ASN A 70 -22.36 -1.70 0.08
CA ASN A 70 -23.03 -1.90 1.38
C ASN A 70 -22.21 -1.37 2.55
N LYS A 71 -20.89 -1.62 2.54
CA LYS A 71 -19.96 -1.23 3.60
C LYS A 71 -18.54 -1.20 3.06
N ILE A 72 -17.76 -0.23 3.50
CA ILE A 72 -16.31 -0.17 3.30
C ILE A 72 -15.65 0.26 4.61
N LEU A 73 -14.51 -0.34 4.91
CA LEU A 73 -13.79 -0.19 6.17
C LEU A 73 -12.30 -0.08 5.85
N ALA A 74 -11.68 1.00 6.28
CA ALA A 74 -10.23 1.12 6.35
C ALA A 74 -9.78 0.78 7.78
N ARG A 75 -8.69 0.02 7.92
CA ARG A 75 -8.13 -0.34 9.24
C ARG A 75 -6.63 -0.09 9.24
N ASP A 76 -6.18 0.71 10.20
CA ASP A 76 -4.76 0.93 10.44
C ASP A 76 -4.18 -0.18 11.31
N VAL A 77 -3.50 -1.13 10.67
CA VAL A 77 -2.89 -2.29 11.34
C VAL A 77 -1.78 -1.86 12.31
N ILE A 78 -1.11 -0.74 12.04
CA ILE A 78 0.03 -0.25 12.84
C ILE A 78 -0.44 0.27 14.22
N SER A 79 -1.61 0.91 14.28
CA SER A 79 -2.14 1.48 15.54
C SER A 79 -2.61 0.42 16.55
N ASP A 80 -2.93 -0.79 16.07
CA ASP A 80 -3.42 -1.90 16.89
C ASP A 80 -2.29 -2.64 17.61
N MET A 81 -1.04 -2.48 17.15
CA MET A 81 0.15 -3.06 17.80
C MET A 81 0.63 -2.23 18.99
N ASP A 82 0.41 -0.91 18.97
CA ASP A 82 0.79 -0.03 20.09
C ASP A 82 -0.13 -0.21 21.30
N LYS A 83 -1.41 -0.55 21.07
CA LYS A 83 -2.39 -0.82 22.13
C LYS A 83 -2.18 -2.15 22.87
N LYS A 84 -1.29 -3.02 22.39
CA LYS A 84 -0.94 -4.28 23.06
C LYS A 84 0.31 -4.19 23.93
N LYS A 85 0.86 -2.98 24.13
CA LYS A 85 2.13 -2.78 24.85
C LYS A 85 2.01 -1.97 26.14
N THR A 86 0.89 -2.11 26.86
CA THR A 86 0.76 -1.60 28.23
C THR A 86 0.35 -2.75 29.16
N PRO A 87 1.17 -3.10 30.17
CA PRO A 87 0.76 -4.02 31.24
C PRO A 87 -0.32 -3.40 32.14
#